data_AF-A0A7H8THL2-F1
#
_entry.id   AF-A0A7H8THL2-F1
#
_cell.length_a   1.000
_cell.length_b   1.000
_cell.length_c   1.000
_cell.angle_alpha   90.00
_cell.angle_beta   90.00
_cell.angle_gamma   90.00
#
_symmetry.space_group_name_H-M   'P 1'
#
loop_
_entity.id
_entity.type
_entity.pdbx_description
1 polymer ?
#
loop_
_entity_poly.entity_id
_entity_poly.type
_entity_poly.pdbx_seq_one_letter_code
_entity_poly.pdbx_strand_id
1 'polypeptide(L)'
;MVEERRDQRGGRDAREGAQEVGEAWGRSARPEEVEAWEALVATARRTVSEGLVVGTSGNVSVRVGDTVLVTPSGVPYDRLSPDDVTGVDLAGDRVLGSLVPTSELPMHLAIYRATDAGAVVHTHAVHATAVSTLVPELPLIHYMAAALGGPVRVAPYATYGTPELAENMLRALTDRTACLLQNHGTIAYGMGLDQAYDRTAQLEWMCRVWLTASSVPGLAPTLLSEGQVAEVGERLRGYGQR
;
A
#
# COMPACT_ATOMS: atom_id res chain seq x y z
N MET A 1 10.97 -68.52 -12.39
CA MET A 1 12.13 -68.15 -11.56
C MET A 1 12.02 -66.65 -11.32
N VAL A 2 11.47 -66.27 -10.15
CA VAL A 2 11.81 -65.12 -9.26
C VAL A 2 11.90 -63.74 -9.96
N GLU A 3 11.14 -62.68 -9.64
CA GLU A 3 10.97 -62.08 -8.31
C GLU A 3 9.64 -61.34 -8.14
N GLU A 4 9.01 -61.59 -6.99
CA GLU A 4 7.85 -60.88 -6.45
C GLU A 4 8.26 -59.60 -5.73
N ARG A 5 7.41 -58.59 -5.91
CA ARG A 5 7.38 -57.33 -5.17
C ARG A 5 7.21 -57.58 -3.67
N ARG A 6 8.01 -56.91 -2.84
CA ARG A 6 7.65 -56.60 -1.45
C ARG A 6 7.89 -55.13 -1.15
N ASP A 7 6.76 -54.44 -1.05
CA ASP A 7 6.58 -53.08 -0.56
C ASP A 7 6.80 -53.07 0.96
N GLN A 8 7.83 -52.38 1.44
CA GLN A 8 8.10 -52.17 2.86
C GLN A 8 7.61 -50.78 3.27
N ARG A 9 6.43 -50.76 3.90
CA ARG A 9 5.91 -49.60 4.61
C ARG A 9 6.67 -49.42 5.92
N GLY A 10 7.63 -48.50 5.93
CA GLY A 10 8.22 -47.95 7.15
C GLY A 10 7.32 -46.83 7.69
N GLY A 11 6.54 -47.13 8.73
CA GLY A 11 5.89 -46.11 9.55
C GLY A 11 6.96 -45.31 10.29
N ARG A 12 6.97 -43.99 10.09
CA ARG A 12 7.72 -43.06 10.93
C ARG A 12 6.74 -42.35 11.84
N ASP A 13 7.07 -42.42 13.13
CA ASP A 13 6.43 -41.74 14.23
C ASP A 13 6.08 -40.29 13.88
N ALA A 14 4.78 -40.03 13.88
CA ALA A 14 4.22 -38.71 13.96
C ALA A 14 3.94 -38.44 15.43
N ARG A 15 4.82 -37.64 16.07
CA ARG A 15 4.57 -36.77 17.25
C ARG A 15 5.93 -36.42 17.85
N GLU A 16 6.32 -35.15 17.72
CA GLU A 16 6.74 -34.28 18.82
C GLU A 16 7.41 -33.05 18.22
N GLY A 17 6.63 -31.98 18.20
CA GLY A 17 7.00 -30.66 17.73
C GLY A 17 5.86 -29.72 18.03
N ALA A 18 5.29 -29.83 19.25
CA ALA A 18 4.48 -28.76 19.78
C ALA A 18 5.43 -27.58 19.99
N GLN A 19 5.44 -26.66 19.02
CA GLN A 19 6.07 -25.37 19.20
C GLN A 19 5.50 -24.77 20.48
N GLU A 20 6.39 -24.54 21.43
CA GLU A 20 6.15 -23.74 22.60
C GLU A 20 5.42 -22.45 22.16
N VAL A 21 4.31 -22.16 22.84
CA VAL A 21 3.55 -20.93 22.65
C VAL A 21 4.48 -19.81 23.10
N GLY A 22 5.21 -19.25 22.13
CA GLY A 22 6.22 -18.23 22.35
C GLY A 22 5.62 -17.04 23.08
N GLU A 23 6.42 -16.50 24.02
CA GLU A 23 6.14 -15.35 24.85
C GLU A 23 5.39 -14.25 24.10
N ALA A 24 4.47 -13.57 24.78
CA ALA A 24 3.73 -12.44 24.24
C ALA A 24 4.71 -11.41 23.66
N TRP A 25 4.74 -11.28 22.34
CA TRP A 25 5.62 -10.34 21.66
C TRP A 25 5.08 -8.92 21.87
N GLY A 26 5.91 -8.06 22.47
CA GLY A 26 5.63 -6.64 22.60
C GLY A 26 4.86 -6.23 23.85
N ARG A 27 4.70 -4.91 24.01
CA ARG A 27 3.89 -4.31 25.09
C ARG A 27 2.40 -4.37 24.73
N SER A 28 1.53 -4.14 25.71
CA SER A 28 0.12 -3.89 25.42
C SER A 28 -0.07 -2.60 24.60
N ALA A 29 -1.06 -2.62 23.70
CA ALA A 29 -1.45 -1.44 22.93
C ALA A 29 -2.05 -0.37 23.85
N ARG A 30 -1.72 0.89 23.58
CA ARG A 30 -2.28 2.07 24.26
C ARG A 30 -3.66 2.40 23.67
N PRO A 31 -4.53 3.13 24.40
CA PRO A 31 -5.86 3.49 23.90
C PRO A 31 -5.84 4.17 22.52
N GLU A 32 -4.91 5.10 22.30
CA GLU A 32 -4.75 5.79 21.01
C GLU A 32 -4.30 4.86 19.87
N GLU A 33 -3.62 3.76 20.17
CA GLU A 33 -3.20 2.76 19.18
C GLU A 33 -4.35 1.82 18.83
N VAL A 34 -5.22 1.50 19.80
CA VAL A 34 -6.44 0.71 19.55
C VAL A 34 -7.38 1.49 18.64
N GLU A 35 -7.63 2.77 18.93
CA GLU A 35 -8.48 3.63 18.09
C GLU A 35 -7.91 3.77 16.67
N ALA A 36 -6.60 4.02 16.55
CA ALA A 36 -5.94 4.11 15.25
C ALA A 36 -5.95 2.77 14.48
N TRP A 37 -5.87 1.64 15.18
CA TRP A 37 -6.00 0.31 14.58
C TRP A 37 -7.39 0.08 13.99
N GLU A 38 -8.45 0.43 14.72
CA GLU A 38 -9.83 0.32 14.23
C GLU A 38 -10.04 1.16 12.96
N ALA A 39 -9.53 2.39 12.95
CA ALA A 39 -9.57 3.27 11.77
C ALA A 39 -8.78 2.70 10.58
N LEU A 40 -7.59 2.13 10.84
CA LEU A 40 -6.77 1.47 9.82
C LEU A 40 -7.49 0.27 9.22
N VAL A 41 -8.10 -0.59 10.05
CA VAL A 41 -8.87 -1.76 9.59
C VAL A 41 -10.09 -1.33 8.78
N ALA A 42 -10.80 -0.29 9.20
CA ALA A 42 -11.90 0.29 8.44
C ALA A 42 -11.45 0.79 7.06
N THR A 43 -10.31 1.48 7.00
CA THR A 43 -9.70 1.96 5.75
C THR A 43 -9.31 0.80 4.84
N ALA A 44 -8.66 -0.23 5.40
CA ALA A 44 -8.27 -1.43 4.65
C ALA A 44 -9.50 -2.14 4.06
N ARG A 45 -10.57 -2.33 4.85
CA ARG A 45 -11.84 -2.90 4.36
C ARG A 45 -12.47 -2.05 3.26
N ARG A 46 -12.42 -0.72 3.39
CA ARG A 46 -12.91 0.20 2.35
C ARG A 46 -12.18 -0.02 1.02
N THR A 47 -10.85 -0.18 1.03
CA THR A 47 -10.08 -0.46 -0.21
C THR A 47 -10.54 -1.72 -0.93
N VAL A 48 -10.94 -2.77 -0.20
CA VAL A 48 -11.49 -4.00 -0.78
C VAL A 48 -12.90 -3.76 -1.33
N SER A 49 -13.77 -3.11 -0.55
CA SER A 49 -15.16 -2.87 -0.97
C SER A 49 -15.29 -1.99 -2.21
N GLU A 50 -14.33 -1.08 -2.41
CA GLU A 50 -14.29 -0.18 -3.58
C GLU A 50 -13.43 -0.72 -4.73
N GLY A 51 -12.96 -1.98 -4.64
CA GLY A 51 -12.24 -2.65 -5.72
C GLY A 51 -10.82 -2.14 -5.96
N LEU A 52 -10.22 -1.45 -4.99
CA LEU A 52 -8.83 -0.97 -5.06
C LEU A 52 -7.83 -2.08 -4.73
N VAL A 53 -8.25 -3.16 -4.07
CA VAL A 53 -7.41 -4.31 -3.72
C VAL A 53 -8.11 -5.60 -4.17
N VAL A 54 -7.33 -6.56 -4.69
CA VAL A 54 -7.81 -7.91 -5.00
C VAL A 54 -7.26 -8.89 -3.96
N GLY A 55 -8.15 -9.46 -3.14
CA GLY A 55 -7.74 -10.35 -2.05
C GLY A 55 -6.90 -9.62 -0.99
N THR A 56 -5.67 -10.05 -0.78
CA THR A 56 -4.73 -9.49 0.21
C THR A 56 -3.59 -8.67 -0.44
N SER A 57 -3.77 -8.22 -1.68
CA SER A 57 -2.73 -7.61 -2.50
C SER A 57 -2.54 -6.10 -2.24
N GLY A 58 -2.59 -5.67 -0.98
CA GLY A 58 -2.44 -4.27 -0.59
C GLY A 58 -1.95 -4.18 0.84
N ASN A 59 -1.74 -2.95 1.33
CA ASN A 59 -1.45 -2.71 2.74
C ASN A 59 -1.76 -1.28 3.14
N VAL A 60 -2.12 -1.10 4.40
CA VAL A 60 -2.41 0.20 5.01
C VAL A 60 -1.58 0.33 6.28
N SER A 61 -1.03 1.51 6.53
CA SER A 61 -0.39 1.83 7.80
C SER A 61 -0.74 3.23 8.30
N VAL A 62 -0.64 3.41 9.62
CA VAL A 62 -0.82 4.69 10.31
C VAL A 62 0.23 4.83 11.41
N ARG A 63 0.77 6.03 11.60
CA ARG A 63 1.78 6.34 12.62
C ARG A 63 1.12 6.95 13.87
N VAL A 64 1.43 6.38 15.04
CA VAL A 64 1.00 6.85 16.37
C VAL A 64 2.24 7.04 17.24
N GLY A 65 2.74 8.28 17.31
CA GLY A 65 4.03 8.58 17.95
C GLY A 65 5.19 7.87 17.24
N ASP A 66 5.90 6.99 17.96
CA ASP A 66 7.02 6.21 17.42
C ASP A 66 6.62 4.82 16.91
N THR A 67 5.33 4.48 16.97
CA THR A 67 4.80 3.20 16.50
C THR A 67 4.07 3.37 15.18
N VAL A 68 4.40 2.53 14.20
CA VAL A 68 3.67 2.39 12.93
C VAL A 68 2.80 1.15 13.02
N LEU A 69 1.48 1.37 13.08
CA LEU A 69 0.49 0.29 12.95
C LEU A 69 0.34 -0.05 11.47
N VAL A 70 0.33 -1.33 11.12
CA VAL A 70 0.34 -1.78 9.73
C VAL A 70 -0.43 -3.08 9.56
N THR A 71 -1.15 -3.22 8.44
CA THR A 71 -1.83 -4.48 8.11
C THR A 71 -0.85 -5.67 8.05
N PRO A 72 -1.20 -6.83 8.63
CA PRO A 72 -0.35 -8.02 8.61
C PRO A 72 -0.35 -8.70 7.24
N SER A 73 0.66 -9.54 7.01
CA SER A 73 0.81 -10.31 5.78
C SER A 73 -0.24 -11.42 5.68
N GLY A 74 -0.90 -11.51 4.52
CA GLY A 74 -1.73 -12.67 4.14
C GLY A 74 -3.05 -12.82 4.91
N VAL A 75 -3.47 -11.81 5.68
CA VAL A 75 -4.74 -11.84 6.41
C VAL A 75 -5.80 -11.06 5.63
N PRO A 76 -6.94 -11.69 5.28
CA PRO A 76 -8.08 -10.97 4.72
C PRO A 76 -8.56 -9.86 5.65
N TYR A 77 -8.76 -8.65 5.14
CA TYR A 77 -9.09 -7.48 5.98
C TYR A 77 -10.45 -7.57 6.68
N ASP A 78 -11.38 -8.35 6.13
CA ASP A 78 -12.67 -8.63 6.77
C ASP A 78 -12.49 -9.47 8.05
N ARG A 79 -11.40 -10.24 8.17
CA ARG A 79 -11.09 -11.08 9.33
C ARG A 79 -10.27 -10.38 10.42
N LEU A 80 -9.74 -9.18 10.17
CA LEU A 80 -9.00 -8.44 11.18
C LEU A 80 -9.91 -7.99 12.33
N SER A 81 -9.48 -8.29 13.55
CA SER A 81 -10.14 -7.94 14.80
C SER A 81 -9.33 -6.89 15.58
N PRO A 82 -9.91 -6.28 16.64
CA PRO A 82 -9.16 -5.41 17.54
C PRO A 82 -7.96 -6.09 18.23
N ASP A 83 -7.96 -7.41 18.35
CA ASP A 83 -6.85 -8.16 18.98
C ASP A 83 -5.67 -8.41 18.02
N ASP A 84 -5.86 -8.16 16.72
CA ASP A 84 -4.86 -8.37 15.67
C ASP A 84 -3.92 -7.17 15.46
N VAL A 85 -3.93 -6.21 16.40
CA VAL A 85 -3.08 -4.99 16.34
C VAL A 85 -1.64 -5.39 16.02
N THR A 86 -1.16 -4.92 14.88
CA THR A 86 0.18 -5.22 14.39
C THR A 86 0.95 -3.91 14.26
N GLY A 87 2.04 -3.77 15.01
CA GLY A 87 2.81 -2.53 15.06
C GLY A 87 4.31 -2.74 15.10
N VAL A 88 5.03 -1.86 14.42
CA VAL A 88 6.50 -1.82 14.37
C VAL A 88 7.02 -0.45 14.78
N ASP A 89 8.28 -0.36 15.17
CA ASP A 89 8.98 0.91 15.26
C ASP A 89 9.54 1.36 13.88
N LEU A 90 10.24 2.51 13.85
CA LEU A 90 10.84 3.03 12.61
C LEU A 90 12.08 2.25 12.12
N ALA A 91 12.66 1.39 12.95
CA ALA A 91 13.69 0.44 12.53
C ALA A 91 13.06 -0.79 11.84
N GLY A 92 11.77 -1.03 12.08
CA GLY A 92 11.00 -2.15 11.54
C GLY A 92 10.89 -3.32 12.51
N ASP A 93 11.32 -3.14 13.76
CA ASP A 93 11.18 -4.14 14.80
C ASP A 93 9.73 -4.19 15.29
N ARG A 94 9.17 -5.39 15.43
CA ARG A 94 7.80 -5.57 15.91
C ARG A 94 7.72 -5.22 17.40
N VAL A 95 6.89 -4.23 17.72
CA VAL A 95 6.68 -3.73 19.09
C VAL A 95 5.27 -4.00 19.62
N LEU A 96 4.32 -4.34 18.75
CA LEU A 96 2.94 -4.70 19.08
C LEU A 96 2.46 -5.89 18.23
N GLY A 97 1.71 -6.79 18.86
CA GLY A 97 1.04 -7.90 18.20
C GLY A 97 1.94 -9.12 17.93
N SER A 98 1.29 -10.23 17.59
CA SER A 98 1.94 -11.49 17.25
C SER A 98 1.98 -11.78 15.75
N LEU A 99 1.14 -11.10 14.95
CA LEU A 99 1.08 -11.29 13.51
C LEU A 99 2.33 -10.74 12.82
N VAL A 100 2.62 -11.29 11.64
CA VAL A 100 3.73 -10.86 10.80
C VAL A 100 3.28 -9.62 10.01
N PRO A 101 3.98 -8.47 10.09
CA PRO A 101 3.68 -7.30 9.26
C PRO A 101 3.72 -7.63 7.76
N THR A 102 3.08 -6.80 6.93
CA THR A 102 3.17 -6.91 5.46
C THR A 102 4.62 -7.03 4.97
N SER A 103 4.85 -7.83 3.92
CA SER A 103 6.15 -7.92 3.25
C SER A 103 6.59 -6.58 2.63
N GLU A 104 5.65 -5.67 2.38
CA GLU A 104 5.91 -4.35 1.77
C GLU A 104 6.25 -3.26 2.82
N LEU A 105 6.46 -3.64 4.07
CA LEU A 105 6.83 -2.75 5.17
C LEU A 105 8.01 -1.81 4.85
N PRO A 106 9.07 -2.22 4.12
CA PRO A 106 10.16 -1.32 3.75
C PRO A 106 9.71 -0.03 3.04
N MET A 107 8.67 -0.10 2.20
CA MET A 107 8.13 1.10 1.53
C MET A 107 7.43 2.03 2.51
N HIS A 108 6.59 1.51 3.40
CA HIS A 108 5.92 2.32 4.42
C HIS A 108 6.93 3.04 5.33
N LEU A 109 7.92 2.32 5.84
CA LEU A 109 8.92 2.91 6.73
C LEU A 109 9.83 3.91 5.99
N ALA A 110 10.13 3.67 4.72
CA ALA A 110 10.88 4.61 3.89
C ALA A 110 10.13 5.94 3.77
N ILE A 111 8.81 5.92 3.54
CA ILE A 111 7.97 7.12 3.52
C ILE A 111 8.00 7.82 4.88
N TYR A 112 7.72 7.13 5.99
CA TYR A 112 7.69 7.76 7.33
C TYR A 112 9.02 8.37 7.78
N ARG A 113 10.15 7.86 7.28
CA ARG A 113 11.47 8.44 7.55
C ARG A 113 11.79 9.65 6.68
N ALA A 114 11.23 9.72 5.48
CA ALA A 114 11.54 10.75 4.49
C ALA A 114 10.53 11.91 4.47
N THR A 115 9.33 11.71 5.03
CA THR A 115 8.22 12.67 4.95
C THR A 115 7.53 12.88 6.30
N ASP A 116 6.53 13.77 6.32
CA ASP A 116 5.62 14.03 7.43
C ASP A 116 4.37 13.14 7.41
N ALA A 117 4.40 12.03 6.68
CA ALA A 117 3.26 11.12 6.57
C ALA A 117 2.72 10.67 7.94
N GLY A 118 1.41 10.78 8.10
CA GLY A 118 0.66 10.15 9.20
C GLY A 118 0.06 8.80 8.80
N ALA A 119 -0.18 8.57 7.51
CA ALA A 119 -0.67 7.29 7.00
C ALA A 119 -0.19 7.01 5.58
N VAL A 120 -0.20 5.73 5.20
CA VAL A 120 0.20 5.23 3.88
C VAL A 120 -0.77 4.15 3.42
N VAL A 121 -1.19 4.23 2.15
CA VAL A 121 -2.06 3.25 1.49
C VAL A 121 -1.37 2.76 0.23
N HIS A 122 -1.13 1.45 0.16
CA HIS A 122 -0.61 0.74 -1.00
C HIS A 122 -1.68 -0.21 -1.54
N THR A 123 -1.91 -0.18 -2.85
CA THR A 123 -2.95 -0.95 -3.51
C THR A 123 -2.50 -1.48 -4.87
N HIS A 124 -3.13 -2.56 -5.34
CA HIS A 124 -2.96 -3.08 -6.70
C HIS A 124 -4.20 -2.76 -7.54
N ALA A 125 -4.70 -1.53 -7.45
CA ALA A 125 -5.92 -1.09 -8.12
C ALA A 125 -5.78 -1.24 -9.64
N VAL A 126 -6.83 -1.76 -10.30
CA VAL A 126 -6.71 -2.33 -11.65
C VAL A 126 -6.19 -1.34 -12.68
N HIS A 127 -6.73 -0.11 -12.72
CA HIS A 127 -6.36 0.85 -13.75
C HIS A 127 -4.97 1.41 -13.49
N ALA A 128 -4.64 1.70 -12.24
CA ALA A 128 -3.33 2.20 -11.87
C ALA A 128 -2.23 1.15 -12.08
N THR A 129 -2.49 -0.12 -11.76
CA THR A 129 -1.62 -1.24 -12.11
C THR A 129 -1.45 -1.34 -13.62
N ALA A 130 -2.52 -1.23 -14.42
CA ALA A 130 -2.41 -1.22 -15.88
C ALA A 130 -1.55 -0.06 -16.40
N VAL A 131 -1.78 1.18 -15.94
CA VAL A 131 -0.97 2.35 -16.32
C VAL A 131 0.51 2.16 -15.96
N SER A 132 0.81 1.56 -14.80
CA SER A 132 2.19 1.30 -14.38
C SER A 132 3.00 0.44 -15.37
N THR A 133 2.31 -0.30 -16.25
CA THR A 133 2.95 -1.14 -17.29
C THR A 133 3.17 -0.43 -18.62
N LEU A 134 2.56 0.74 -18.80
CA LEU A 134 2.42 1.39 -20.11
C LEU A 134 3.29 2.64 -20.28
N VAL A 135 3.50 3.38 -19.20
CA VAL A 135 4.12 4.72 -19.25
C VAL A 135 5.09 4.92 -18.08
N PRO A 136 6.12 5.78 -18.24
CA PRO A 136 7.00 6.16 -17.14
C PRO A 136 6.36 7.19 -16.18
N GLU A 137 5.27 7.83 -16.61
CA GLU A 137 4.53 8.83 -15.85
C GLU A 137 3.07 8.87 -16.35
N LEU A 138 2.10 9.00 -15.44
CA LEU A 138 0.70 9.20 -15.80
C LEU A 138 0.57 10.58 -16.47
N PRO A 139 0.10 10.67 -17.73
CA PRO A 139 -0.07 11.96 -18.39
C PRO A 139 -1.04 12.85 -17.63
N LEU A 140 -0.86 14.18 -17.73
CA LEU A 140 -1.67 15.21 -17.06
C LEU A 140 -3.10 15.30 -17.62
N ILE A 141 -3.83 14.20 -17.48
CA ILE A 141 -5.18 13.98 -18.00
C ILE A 141 -6.24 14.77 -17.22
N HIS A 142 -5.93 15.17 -15.98
CA HIS A 142 -6.87 15.84 -15.10
C HIS A 142 -6.16 16.76 -14.09
N TYR A 143 -6.84 17.85 -13.70
CA TYR A 143 -6.28 18.87 -12.81
C TYR A 143 -5.93 18.33 -11.41
N MET A 144 -6.59 17.24 -10.99
CA MET A 144 -6.37 16.61 -9.69
C MET A 144 -4.96 16.03 -9.51
N ALA A 145 -4.16 15.94 -10.57
CA ALA A 145 -2.72 15.71 -10.45
C ALA A 145 -2.06 16.72 -9.50
N ALA A 146 -2.57 17.97 -9.44
CA ALA A 146 -2.10 19.00 -8.51
C ALA A 146 -2.21 18.57 -7.03
N ALA A 147 -3.27 17.84 -6.67
CA ALA A 147 -3.47 17.34 -5.30
C ALA A 147 -2.45 16.27 -4.89
N LEU A 148 -1.77 15.67 -5.88
CA LEU A 148 -0.70 14.67 -5.70
C LEU A 148 0.71 15.27 -5.83
N GLY A 149 0.81 16.59 -5.99
CA GLY A 149 2.07 17.32 -6.19
C GLY A 149 2.49 17.48 -7.66
N GLY A 150 1.63 17.11 -8.62
CA GLY A 150 1.88 17.24 -10.06
C GLY A 150 1.80 15.90 -10.81
N PRO A 151 2.53 15.75 -11.93
CA PRO A 151 2.57 14.50 -12.69
C PRO A 151 2.96 13.30 -11.80
N VAL A 152 2.24 12.18 -11.95
CA VAL A 152 2.43 10.99 -11.11
C VAL A 152 3.41 10.04 -11.79
N ARG A 153 4.61 9.91 -11.22
CA ARG A 153 5.70 9.12 -11.78
C ARG A 153 5.49 7.62 -11.54
N VAL A 154 6.06 6.80 -12.40
CA VAL A 154 6.15 5.35 -12.23
C VAL A 154 7.55 5.01 -11.74
N ALA A 155 7.64 4.47 -10.52
CA ALA A 155 8.89 3.97 -9.97
C ALA A 155 9.36 2.73 -10.77
N PRO A 156 10.65 2.65 -11.15
CA PRO A 156 11.19 1.48 -11.83
C PRO A 156 10.96 0.19 -11.03
N TYR A 157 10.74 -0.91 -11.74
CA TYR A 157 10.51 -2.22 -11.13
C TYR A 157 11.69 -2.65 -10.26
N ALA A 158 11.36 -3.20 -9.10
CA ALA A 158 12.22 -4.05 -8.29
C ALA A 158 11.31 -5.04 -7.55
N THR A 159 11.87 -6.16 -7.10
CA THR A 159 11.08 -7.20 -6.41
C THR A 159 10.39 -6.63 -5.16
N TYR A 160 9.13 -7.00 -4.93
CA TYR A 160 8.37 -6.53 -3.77
C TYR A 160 9.09 -6.84 -2.44
N GLY A 161 8.87 -5.98 -1.44
CA GLY A 161 9.47 -6.12 -0.11
C GLY A 161 10.99 -5.90 -0.05
N THR A 162 11.61 -5.38 -1.12
CA THR A 162 13.05 -5.08 -1.13
C THR A 162 13.35 -3.62 -0.79
N PRO A 163 14.55 -3.32 -0.24
CA PRO A 163 15.02 -1.95 -0.09
C PRO A 163 15.14 -1.19 -1.42
N GLU A 164 15.48 -1.89 -2.51
CA GLU A 164 15.61 -1.29 -3.84
C GLU A 164 14.27 -0.73 -4.34
N LEU A 165 13.16 -1.47 -4.16
CA LEU A 165 11.83 -0.97 -4.50
C LEU A 165 11.48 0.28 -3.68
N ALA A 166 11.79 0.28 -2.38
CA ALA A 166 11.55 1.43 -1.51
C ALA A 166 12.37 2.67 -1.95
N GLU A 167 13.61 2.48 -2.40
CA GLU A 167 14.44 3.57 -2.91
C GLU A 167 13.90 4.12 -4.25
N ASN A 168 13.52 3.22 -5.18
CA ASN A 168 12.89 3.58 -6.46
C ASN A 168 11.61 4.41 -6.22
N MET A 169 10.78 3.96 -5.30
CA MET A 169 9.55 4.63 -4.88
C MET A 169 9.84 6.02 -4.29
N LEU A 170 10.79 6.16 -3.36
CA LEU A 170 11.11 7.46 -2.77
C LEU A 170 11.57 8.48 -3.81
N ARG A 171 12.38 8.06 -4.80
CA ARG A 171 12.76 8.93 -5.93
C ARG A 171 11.54 9.34 -6.76
N ALA A 172 10.60 8.43 -6.99
CA ALA A 172 9.34 8.74 -7.67
C ALA A 172 8.42 9.66 -6.86
N LEU A 173 8.56 9.68 -5.53
CA LEU A 173 7.79 10.51 -4.59
C LEU A 173 8.41 11.89 -4.31
N THR A 174 9.57 12.24 -4.86
CA THR A 174 10.14 13.59 -4.69
C THR A 174 9.14 14.67 -5.12
N ASP A 175 8.73 15.53 -4.19
CA ASP A 175 7.68 16.55 -4.37
C ASP A 175 6.31 16.01 -4.81
N ARG A 176 6.02 14.74 -4.49
CA ARG A 176 4.76 14.06 -4.76
C ARG A 176 4.24 13.35 -3.51
N THR A 177 2.94 13.09 -3.49
CA THR A 177 2.30 12.34 -2.40
C THR A 177 1.77 10.97 -2.82
N ALA A 178 1.92 10.64 -4.11
CA ALA A 178 1.59 9.32 -4.65
C ALA A 178 2.46 9.01 -5.87
N CYS A 179 2.73 7.72 -6.09
CA CYS A 179 3.38 7.22 -7.29
C CYS A 179 2.80 5.87 -7.72
N LEU A 180 3.04 5.51 -8.97
CA LEU A 180 2.83 4.15 -9.48
C LEU A 180 4.11 3.33 -9.29
N LEU A 181 3.97 2.01 -9.21
CA LEU A 181 5.06 1.05 -9.12
C LEU A 181 5.00 0.16 -10.37
N GLN A 182 6.02 0.21 -11.22
CA GLN A 182 6.02 -0.49 -12.51
C GLN A 182 5.70 -1.99 -12.32
N ASN A 183 4.68 -2.49 -13.02
CA ASN A 183 4.23 -3.88 -12.96
C ASN A 183 3.80 -4.37 -11.56
N HIS A 184 3.37 -3.47 -10.67
CA HIS A 184 3.04 -3.82 -9.29
C HIS A 184 1.75 -3.15 -8.79
N GLY A 185 1.68 -1.83 -8.76
CA GLY A 185 0.52 -1.15 -8.19
C GLY A 185 0.76 0.33 -7.91
N THR A 186 0.22 0.83 -6.79
CA THR A 186 0.29 2.25 -6.39
C THR A 186 0.65 2.38 -4.92
N ILE A 187 1.22 3.52 -4.55
CA ILE A 187 1.35 3.90 -3.16
C ILE A 187 1.11 5.40 -3.00
N ALA A 188 0.34 5.76 -1.98
CA ALA A 188 0.09 7.13 -1.60
C ALA A 188 0.25 7.30 -0.09
N TYR A 189 0.66 8.49 0.34
CA TYR A 189 0.69 8.85 1.75
C TYR A 189 -0.10 10.12 2.00
N GLY A 190 -0.46 10.35 3.27
CA GLY A 190 -1.15 11.55 3.73
C GLY A 190 -0.91 11.82 5.20
N MET A 191 -1.39 12.96 5.69
CA MET A 191 -1.33 13.34 7.11
C MET A 191 -2.17 12.43 8.00
N GLY A 192 -3.06 11.63 7.40
CA GLY A 192 -3.91 10.65 8.08
C GLY A 192 -4.55 9.71 7.05
N LEU A 193 -5.28 8.71 7.56
CA LEU A 193 -5.85 7.62 6.76
C LEU A 193 -6.78 8.13 5.65
N ASP A 194 -7.67 9.08 5.95
CA ASP A 194 -8.60 9.65 4.97
C ASP A 194 -7.87 10.29 3.79
N GLN A 195 -6.86 11.13 4.06
CA GLN A 195 -6.10 11.79 3.00
C GLN A 195 -5.27 10.79 2.18
N ALA A 196 -4.64 9.80 2.82
CA ALA A 196 -3.90 8.76 2.12
C ALA A 196 -4.83 7.95 1.20
N TYR A 197 -6.00 7.59 1.71
CA TYR A 197 -7.04 6.88 0.97
C TYR A 197 -7.55 7.71 -0.22
N ASP A 198 -7.95 8.96 -0.01
CA ASP A 198 -8.51 9.82 -1.05
C ASP A 198 -7.51 10.03 -2.20
N ARG A 199 -6.22 10.16 -1.87
CA ARG A 199 -5.13 10.23 -2.87
C ARG A 199 -5.04 8.94 -3.69
N THR A 200 -5.12 7.77 -3.05
CA THR A 200 -5.14 6.47 -3.74
C THR A 200 -6.36 6.35 -4.67
N ALA A 201 -7.56 6.68 -4.18
CA ALA A 201 -8.78 6.63 -4.97
C ALA A 201 -8.75 7.59 -6.17
N GLN A 202 -8.25 8.81 -5.95
CA GLN A 202 -8.09 9.81 -6.99
C GLN A 202 -7.08 9.39 -8.06
N LEU A 203 -5.97 8.77 -7.66
CA LEU A 203 -4.98 8.22 -8.59
C LEU A 203 -5.58 7.11 -9.47
N GLU A 204 -6.24 6.13 -8.86
CA GLU A 204 -6.93 5.06 -9.59
C GLU A 204 -7.93 5.62 -10.60
N TRP A 205 -8.74 6.60 -10.18
CA TRP A 205 -9.70 7.25 -11.06
C TRP A 205 -9.01 7.97 -12.24
N MET A 206 -7.92 8.70 -12.01
CA MET A 206 -7.19 9.36 -13.10
C MET A 206 -6.58 8.36 -14.08
N CYS A 207 -6.05 7.25 -13.58
CA CYS A 207 -5.60 6.14 -14.43
C CYS A 207 -6.74 5.57 -15.28
N ARG A 208 -7.93 5.38 -14.68
CA ARG A 208 -9.13 4.94 -15.43
C ARG A 208 -9.53 5.93 -16.51
N VAL A 209 -9.54 7.24 -16.21
CA VAL A 209 -9.87 8.28 -17.19
C VAL A 209 -8.88 8.25 -18.34
N TRP A 210 -7.58 8.19 -18.06
CA TRP A 210 -6.56 8.14 -19.12
C TRP A 210 -6.69 6.91 -20.01
N LEU A 211 -6.85 5.72 -19.43
CA LEU A 211 -7.04 4.48 -20.19
C LEU A 211 -8.32 4.54 -21.05
N THR A 212 -9.42 5.00 -20.46
CA THR A 212 -10.71 5.12 -21.16
C THR A 212 -10.61 6.10 -22.33
N ALA A 213 -10.08 7.30 -22.09
CA ALA A 213 -9.92 8.32 -23.12
C ALA A 213 -8.96 7.87 -24.24
N SER A 214 -7.86 7.19 -23.88
CA SER A 214 -6.86 6.70 -24.83
C SER A 214 -7.34 5.49 -25.65
N SER A 215 -8.46 4.85 -25.26
CA SER A 215 -9.03 3.71 -25.98
C SER A 215 -9.92 4.10 -27.15
N VAL A 216 -10.27 5.39 -27.33
CA VAL A 216 -11.20 5.83 -28.38
C VAL A 216 -10.47 5.95 -29.74
N PRO A 217 -10.85 5.17 -30.77
CA PRO A 217 -10.14 5.18 -32.05
C PRO A 217 -10.19 6.54 -32.74
N GLY A 218 -9.04 7.00 -33.23
CA GLY A 218 -8.91 8.26 -33.96
C GLY A 218 -8.93 9.53 -33.10
N LEU A 219 -9.00 9.40 -31.78
CA LEU A 219 -8.92 10.52 -30.84
C LEU A 219 -7.74 10.32 -29.86
N ALA A 220 -7.18 11.43 -29.38
CA ALA A 220 -6.22 11.45 -28.29
C ALA A 220 -6.72 12.42 -27.21
N PRO A 221 -6.54 12.09 -25.91
CA PRO A 221 -6.91 13.02 -24.85
C PRO A 221 -6.10 14.30 -24.96
N THR A 222 -6.76 15.44 -24.78
CA THR A 222 -6.06 16.70 -24.54
C THR A 222 -5.50 16.70 -23.12
N LEU A 223 -4.23 17.02 -22.98
CA LEU A 223 -3.54 17.04 -21.69
C LEU A 223 -3.39 18.47 -21.19
N LEU A 224 -3.36 18.62 -19.87
CA LEU A 224 -2.98 19.87 -19.24
C LEU A 224 -1.47 20.09 -19.34
N SER A 225 -1.06 21.35 -19.40
CA SER A 225 0.32 21.74 -19.16
C SER A 225 0.65 21.73 -17.66
N GLU A 226 1.94 21.60 -17.32
CA GLU A 226 2.40 21.72 -15.93
C GLU A 226 2.00 23.06 -15.31
N GLY A 227 2.02 24.16 -16.08
CA GLY A 227 1.59 25.47 -15.61
C GLY A 227 0.12 25.52 -15.19
N GLN A 228 -0.77 24.87 -15.94
CA GLN A 228 -2.20 24.76 -15.57
C GLN A 228 -2.39 23.93 -14.30
N VAL A 229 -1.62 22.86 -14.12
CA VAL A 229 -1.66 22.05 -12.90
C VAL A 229 -1.11 22.82 -11.71
N ALA A 230 -0.06 23.63 -11.91
CA ALA A 230 0.50 24.49 -10.86
C ALA A 230 -0.53 25.53 -10.37
N GLU A 231 -1.26 26.19 -11.29
CA GLU A 231 -2.32 27.15 -10.93
C GLU A 231 -3.42 26.49 -10.07
N VAL A 232 -3.79 25.25 -10.40
CA VAL A 232 -4.76 24.47 -9.62
C VAL A 232 -4.21 24.18 -8.21
N GLY A 233 -2.93 23.84 -8.09
CA GLY A 233 -2.27 23.62 -6.80
C GLY A 233 -2.30 24.86 -5.90
N GLU A 234 -2.19 26.06 -6.46
CA GLU A 234 -2.37 27.31 -5.72
C GLU A 234 -3.80 27.47 -5.19
N ARG A 235 -4.81 27.14 -6.00
CA ARG A 235 -6.22 27.23 -5.59
C ARG A 235 -6.59 26.17 -4.54
N LEU A 236 -6.07 24.95 -4.65
CA LEU A 236 -6.35 23.87 -3.71
C LEU A 236 -5.86 24.17 -2.29
N ARG A 237 -4.77 24.95 -2.14
CA ARG A 237 -4.28 25.38 -0.81
C ARG A 237 -5.30 26.20 0.00
N GLY A 238 -6.31 26.78 -0.65
CA GLY A 238 -7.40 27.52 -0.01
C GLY A 238 -8.78 26.86 -0.13
N TYR A 239 -8.86 25.60 -0.62
CA TYR A 239 -10.12 24.94 -0.96
C TYR A 239 -10.51 23.86 0.07
N GLY A 240 -11.79 23.80 0.42
CA GLY A 240 -12.36 22.86 1.40
C GLY A 240 -13.10 23.59 2.54
N GLN A 241 -14.30 23.13 2.88
CA GLN A 241 -15.00 23.56 4.10
C GLN A 241 -14.49 22.68 5.25
N ARG A 242 -14.08 23.30 6.36
CA ARG A 242 -13.65 22.60 7.59
C ARG A 242 -14.77 21.74 8.17
#